data_AF-A0A4Q8U1B5-F1
#
_entry.id   AF-A0A4Q8U1B5-F1
#
_cell.length_a   1.000
_cell.length_b   1.000
_cell.length_c   1.000
_cell.angle_alpha   90.00
_cell.angle_beta   90.00
_cell.angle_gamma   90.00
#
_symmetry.space_group_name_H-M   'P 1'
#
loop_
_entity.id
_entity.type
_entity.pdbx_description
1 polymer ?
#
loop_
_entity_poly.entity_id
_entity_poly.type
_entity_poly.pdbx_seq_one_letter_code
_entity_poly.pdbx_strand_id
1 'polypeptide(L)'
;MQSLIPCPSKSGRNSHECVLVNPNELQCWYGFAGPYQIVKTCISVEPNEDWSIELEDGPSRVCLLRSADLDCTELPVVDIVSILGHSVTLSPWQKLYFHTSGYSGIYVTYLLDCSD
;
A
#
# COMPACT_ATOMS: atom_id res chain seq x y z
N MET A 1 21.51 11.42 -0.16
CA MET A 1 20.11 11.82 0.08
C MET A 1 19.28 10.90 -0.79
N GLN A 2 18.60 9.91 -0.22
CA GLN A 2 17.73 9.02 -1.01
C GLN A 2 16.44 9.78 -1.34
N SER A 3 16.04 9.73 -2.61
CA SER A 3 14.79 10.34 -3.06
C SER A 3 13.61 9.42 -2.78
N LEU A 4 12.54 9.95 -2.22
CA LEU A 4 11.28 9.22 -2.09
C LEU A 4 10.60 9.12 -3.45
N ILE A 5 10.12 7.93 -3.78
CA ILE A 5 9.40 7.64 -5.02
C ILE A 5 7.90 7.66 -4.69
N PRO A 6 7.13 8.66 -5.17
CA PRO A 6 5.70 8.64 -5.01
C PRO A 6 5.10 7.61 -5.98
N CYS A 7 4.28 6.72 -5.43
CA CYS A 7 3.53 5.71 -6.17
C CYS A 7 2.03 5.98 -5.96
N PRO A 8 1.38 6.72 -6.88
CA PRO A 8 -0.07 6.89 -6.87
C PRO A 8 -0.76 5.54 -7.07
N SER A 9 -1.83 5.30 -6.32
CA SER A 9 -2.60 4.07 -6.46
C SER A 9 -3.27 3.99 -7.83
N LYS A 10 -3.56 2.76 -8.25
CA LYS A 10 -4.37 2.46 -9.43
C LYS A 10 -5.63 1.73 -9.02
N SER A 11 -6.71 1.92 -9.76
CA SER A 11 -7.92 1.13 -9.58
C SER A 11 -7.58 -0.36 -9.72
N GLY A 12 -8.10 -1.16 -8.81
CA GLY A 12 -7.97 -2.61 -8.81
C GLY A 12 -9.04 -3.26 -9.67
N ARG A 13 -9.44 -4.46 -9.27
CA ARG A 13 -10.43 -5.30 -9.95
C ARG A 13 -11.84 -4.72 -9.93
N ASN A 14 -12.16 -3.89 -8.96
CA ASN A 14 -13.48 -3.27 -8.77
C ASN A 14 -13.36 -1.91 -8.08
N SER A 15 -14.49 -1.27 -7.80
CA SER A 15 -14.58 0.05 -7.14
C SER A 15 -14.20 0.06 -5.65
N HIS A 16 -13.85 -1.09 -5.09
CA HIS A 16 -13.56 -1.34 -3.67
C HIS A 16 -12.11 -1.77 -3.45
N GLU A 17 -11.30 -1.80 -4.50
CA GLU A 17 -9.91 -2.25 -4.47
C GLU A 17 -9.05 -1.24 -5.22
N CYS A 18 -7.90 -0.90 -4.65
CA CYS A 18 -6.84 -0.24 -5.39
C CYS A 18 -5.48 -0.91 -5.16
N VAL A 19 -4.64 -0.84 -6.19
CA VAL A 19 -3.25 -1.28 -6.16
C VAL A 19 -2.42 -0.09 -5.67
N LEU A 20 -1.86 -0.21 -4.47
CA LEU A 20 -1.00 0.80 -3.86
C LEU A 20 0.41 0.76 -4.43
N VAL A 21 0.92 -0.45 -4.69
CA VAL A 21 2.26 -0.70 -5.25
C VAL A 21 2.19 -1.84 -6.25
N ASN A 22 2.65 -1.59 -7.47
CA ASN A 22 2.81 -2.59 -8.53
C ASN A 22 4.26 -2.56 -9.04
N PRO A 23 5.11 -3.55 -8.70
CA PRO A 23 6.51 -3.56 -9.12
C PRO A 23 6.73 -3.49 -10.63
N ASN A 24 5.84 -4.10 -11.43
CA ASN A 24 5.95 -4.05 -12.88
C ASN A 24 5.83 -2.61 -13.40
N GLU A 25 4.93 -1.81 -12.82
CA GLU A 25 4.78 -0.40 -13.18
C GLU A 25 5.98 0.43 -12.70
N LEU A 26 6.47 0.15 -11.49
CA LEU A 26 7.65 0.81 -10.95
C LEU A 26 8.88 0.58 -11.83
N GLN A 27 9.08 -0.66 -12.28
CA GLN A 27 10.15 -1.01 -13.20
C GLN A 27 9.96 -0.33 -14.56
N CYS A 28 8.75 -0.34 -15.12
CA CYS A 28 8.47 0.27 -16.43
C CYS A 28 8.62 1.79 -16.43
N TRP A 29 8.20 2.49 -15.38
CA TRP A 29 8.19 3.96 -15.36
C TRP A 29 9.45 4.57 -14.79
N TYR A 30 10.04 3.91 -13.80
CA TYR A 30 11.16 4.47 -13.05
C TYR A 30 12.44 3.64 -13.17
N GLY A 31 12.40 2.46 -13.81
CA GLY A 31 13.56 1.59 -13.97
C GLY A 31 13.96 0.85 -12.70
N PHE A 32 13.16 0.92 -11.63
CA PHE A 32 13.50 0.30 -10.34
C PHE A 32 13.07 -1.16 -10.29
N ALA A 33 14.04 -2.06 -10.08
CA ALA A 33 13.80 -3.49 -9.95
C ALA A 33 13.53 -3.94 -8.51
N GLY A 34 13.71 -3.06 -7.51
CA GLY A 34 13.50 -3.37 -6.10
C GLY A 34 14.61 -4.25 -5.49
N PRO A 35 14.54 -4.57 -4.19
CA PRO A 35 13.39 -4.43 -3.29
C PRO A 35 13.01 -2.99 -2.93
N TYR A 36 11.76 -2.79 -2.50
CA TYR A 36 11.22 -1.46 -2.18
C TYR A 36 10.80 -1.38 -0.72
N GLN A 37 11.24 -0.36 0.00
CA GLN A 37 10.77 -0.09 1.36
C GLN A 37 9.61 0.91 1.32
N ILE A 38 8.47 0.55 1.89
CA ILE A 38 7.36 1.47 2.14
C ILE A 38 7.78 2.38 3.29
N VAL A 39 7.79 3.68 3.01
CA VAL A 39 8.12 4.72 3.99
C VAL A 39 6.87 5.32 4.60
N LYS A 40 5.84 5.51 3.78
CA LYS A 40 4.59 6.15 4.20
C LYS A 40 3.45 5.80 3.25
N THR A 41 2.26 5.61 3.77
CA THR A 41 1.02 5.67 2.97
C THR A 41 0.12 6.82 3.40
N CYS A 42 -0.61 7.36 2.43
CA CYS A 42 -1.62 8.40 2.64
C CYS A 42 -2.95 7.89 2.08
N ILE A 43 -3.66 7.07 2.86
CA ILE A 43 -4.94 6.46 2.44
C ILE A 43 -6.05 7.07 3.28
N SER A 44 -6.96 7.81 2.66
CA SER A 44 -8.15 8.33 3.37
C SER A 44 -9.21 7.25 3.49
N VAL A 45 -9.75 7.08 4.69
CA VAL A 45 -10.82 6.13 5.01
C VAL A 45 -11.95 6.84 5.73
N GLU A 46 -13.19 6.42 5.50
CA GLU A 46 -14.34 6.98 6.21
C GLU A 46 -14.49 6.34 7.60
N PRO A 47 -15.08 7.06 8.58
CA PRO A 47 -15.37 6.49 9.89
C PRO A 47 -16.29 5.26 9.78
N ASN A 48 -15.94 4.18 10.48
CA ASN A 48 -16.63 2.88 10.47
C ASN A 48 -16.61 2.14 9.12
N GLU A 49 -15.74 2.53 8.19
CA GLU A 49 -15.52 1.78 6.96
C GLU A 49 -14.60 0.59 7.23
N ASP A 50 -15.03 -0.59 6.80
CA ASP A 50 -14.21 -1.80 6.86
C ASP A 50 -13.18 -1.77 5.74
N TRP A 51 -11.91 -1.75 6.09
CA TRP A 51 -10.80 -1.81 5.15
C TRP A 51 -9.72 -2.82 5.54
N SER A 52 -8.94 -3.24 4.56
CA SER A 52 -7.75 -4.08 4.72
C SER A 52 -6.61 -3.66 3.79
N ILE A 53 -5.39 -3.94 4.22
CA ILE A 53 -4.17 -3.89 3.42
C ILE A 53 -3.71 -5.31 3.17
N GLU A 54 -3.47 -5.63 1.91
CA GLU A 54 -3.11 -6.98 1.49
C GLU A 54 -1.84 -6.99 0.64
N LEU A 55 -1.03 -8.01 0.85
CA LEU A 55 0.17 -8.30 0.08
C LEU A 55 -0.12 -9.48 -0.84
N GLU A 56 0.03 -9.27 -2.15
CA GLU A 56 -0.01 -10.36 -3.12
C GLU A 56 1.41 -10.89 -3.35
N ASP A 57 1.62 -12.17 -3.05
CA ASP A 57 2.87 -12.89 -3.26
C ASP A 57 2.58 -14.18 -4.05
N GLY A 58 2.93 -14.16 -5.34
CA GLY A 58 2.56 -15.22 -6.27
C GLY A 58 1.03 -15.40 -6.39
N PRO A 59 0.49 -16.61 -6.19
CA PRO A 59 -0.96 -16.86 -6.27
C PRO A 59 -1.72 -16.48 -4.99
N SER A 60 -1.03 -16.08 -3.93
CA SER A 60 -1.60 -15.89 -2.60
C SER A 60 -1.72 -14.41 -2.26
N ARG A 61 -2.78 -14.05 -1.52
CA ARG A 61 -2.90 -12.76 -0.85
C ARG A 61 -2.89 -12.95 0.65
N VAL A 62 -2.04 -12.18 1.32
CA VAL A 62 -1.88 -12.18 2.76
C VAL A 62 -2.35 -10.84 3.29
N CYS A 63 -3.27 -10.85 4.25
CA CYS A 63 -3.69 -9.61 4.89
C CYS A 63 -2.63 -9.17 5.91
N LEU A 64 -2.10 -7.95 5.72
CA LEU A 64 -1.12 -7.35 6.62
C LEU A 64 -1.79 -6.60 7.76
N LEU A 65 -2.92 -5.96 7.47
CA LEU A 65 -3.62 -5.09 8.41
C LEU A 65 -5.10 -5.03 8.07
N ARG A 66 -5.97 -5.04 9.08
CA ARG A 66 -7.40 -4.78 8.94
C ARG A 66 -7.84 -3.72 9.93
N SER A 67 -8.79 -2.90 9.49
CA SER A 67 -9.55 -1.98 10.34
C SER A 67 -10.09 -2.64 11.62
N ALA A 68 -10.62 -3.86 11.53
CA ALA A 68 -11.17 -4.58 12.67
C ALA A 68 -10.14 -4.97 13.74
N ASP A 69 -8.85 -5.02 13.39
CA ASP A 69 -7.75 -5.31 14.33
C ASP A 69 -7.30 -4.05 15.09
N LEU A 70 -7.93 -2.91 14.81
CA LEU A 70 -7.52 -1.59 15.26
C LEU A 70 -8.67 -0.92 16.03
N ASP A 71 -8.36 -0.35 17.20
CA ASP A 71 -9.26 0.55 17.94
C ASP A 71 -9.31 1.95 17.27
N CYS A 72 -9.58 1.99 15.96
CA CYS A 72 -9.29 3.13 15.09
C CYS A 72 -10.54 3.77 14.46
N THR A 73 -11.63 3.90 15.22
CA THR A 73 -12.84 4.62 14.78
C THR A 73 -12.60 6.09 14.38
N GLU A 74 -11.43 6.65 14.67
CA GLU A 74 -11.09 8.05 14.43
C GLU A 74 -9.87 8.29 13.52
N LEU A 75 -9.30 7.29 12.83
CA LEU A 75 -8.17 7.56 11.92
C LEU A 75 -8.67 8.03 10.55
N PRO A 76 -8.57 9.33 10.20
CA PRO A 76 -8.98 9.81 8.88
C PRO A 76 -8.00 9.41 7.77
N VAL A 77 -6.77 9.04 8.15
CA VAL A 77 -5.69 8.67 7.22
C VAL A 77 -4.95 7.45 7.76
N VAL A 78 -4.82 6.43 6.92
CA VAL A 78 -4.11 5.18 7.20
C VAL A 78 -2.69 5.27 6.64
N ASP A 79 -1.73 5.24 7.57
CA ASP A 79 -0.31 5.08 7.29
C ASP A 79 0.17 3.72 7.82
N ILE A 80 0.43 2.78 6.91
CA ILE A 80 0.77 1.39 7.24
C ILE A 80 1.99 1.32 8.16
N VAL A 81 3.02 2.12 7.88
CA VAL A 81 4.29 2.10 8.64
C VAL A 81 4.06 2.62 10.06
N SER A 82 3.28 3.69 10.19
CA SER A 82 2.92 4.25 11.49
C SER A 82 2.09 3.28 12.32
N ILE A 83 1.16 2.53 11.70
CA ILE A 83 0.30 1.56 12.40
C ILE A 83 1.08 0.31 12.81
N LEU A 84 1.89 -0.25 11.92
CA LEU A 84 2.68 -1.45 12.21
C LEU A 84 3.86 -1.17 13.15
N GLY A 85 4.30 0.09 13.26
CA GLY A 85 5.46 0.49 14.07
C GLY A 85 6.80 0.04 13.51
N HIS A 86 6.83 -0.50 12.29
CA HIS A 86 8.03 -0.93 11.58
C HIS A 86 7.87 -0.75 10.07
N SER A 87 9.00 -0.70 9.37
CA SER A 87 9.00 -0.59 7.91
C SER A 87 8.59 -1.90 7.25
N VAL A 88 7.87 -1.79 6.14
CA VAL A 88 7.50 -2.92 5.29
C VAL A 88 8.35 -2.87 4.02
N THR A 89 9.10 -3.94 3.77
CA THR A 89 9.88 -4.10 2.54
C THR A 89 9.19 -5.09 1.63
N LEU A 90 8.92 -4.65 0.40
CA LEU A 90 8.33 -5.44 -0.66
C LEU A 90 9.44 -6.03 -1.54
N SER A 91 9.32 -7.32 -1.82
CA SER A 91 10.13 -7.96 -2.84
C SER A 91 9.72 -7.48 -4.25
N PRO A 92 10.63 -7.55 -5.24
CA PRO A 92 10.40 -7.12 -6.63
C PRO A 92 9.16 -7.66 -7.35
N TRP A 93 8.50 -8.70 -6.83
CA TRP A 93 7.31 -9.30 -7.42
C TRP A 93 6.05 -9.08 -6.58
N GLN A 94 6.19 -8.59 -5.35
CA GLN A 94 5.08 -8.45 -4.41
C GLN A 94 4.31 -7.16 -4.68
N LYS A 95 2.99 -7.27 -4.76
CA LYS A 95 2.11 -6.10 -4.92
C LYS A 95 1.40 -5.80 -3.61
N LEU A 96 1.15 -4.51 -3.38
CA LEU A 96 0.39 -4.04 -2.24
C LEU A 96 -0.97 -3.55 -2.69
N TYR A 97 -2.01 -4.00 -1.99
CA TYR A 97 -3.40 -3.69 -2.25
C TYR A 97 -4.03 -3.02 -1.04
N PHE A 98 -5.00 -2.15 -1.31
CA PHE A 98 -5.95 -1.66 -0.33
C PHE A 98 -7.36 -2.05 -0.77
N HIS A 99 -8.10 -2.61 0.18
CA HIS A 99 -9.49 -2.98 0.03
C HIS A 99 -10.34 -2.22 1.03
N THR A 100 -11.52 -1.81 0.60
CA THR A 100 -12.43 -1.03 1.45
C THR A 100 -13.88 -1.34 1.12
N SER A 101 -14.77 -1.29 2.11
CA SER A 101 -16.19 -1.57 1.90
C SER A 101 -16.93 -0.42 1.19
N GLY A 102 -16.41 0.80 1.26
CA GLY A 102 -16.83 1.95 0.46
C GLY A 102 -16.05 2.08 -0.85
N TYR A 103 -15.94 3.29 -1.41
CA TYR A 103 -15.30 3.51 -2.70
C TYR A 103 -13.81 3.78 -2.58
N SER A 104 -12.99 3.01 -3.29
CA SER A 104 -11.55 3.24 -3.35
C SER A 104 -11.23 4.55 -4.07
N GLY A 105 -10.47 5.43 -3.43
CA GLY A 105 -9.96 6.68 -3.99
C GLY A 105 -8.60 6.54 -4.68
N ILE A 106 -7.99 7.69 -4.96
CA ILE A 106 -6.59 7.78 -5.39
C ILE A 106 -5.74 8.12 -4.16
N TYR A 107 -4.80 7.25 -3.84
CA TYR A 107 -3.92 7.35 -2.68
C TYR A 107 -2.47 7.44 -3.13
N VAL A 108 -1.57 7.79 -2.22
CA VAL A 108 -0.13 7.82 -2.52
C VAL A 108 0.62 6.98 -1.51
N THR A 109 1.49 6.12 -2.04
CA THR A 109 2.48 5.38 -1.27
C THR A 109 3.86 5.95 -1.59
N TYR A 110 4.64 6.28 -0.57
CA TYR A 110 6.03 6.73 -0.75
C TYR A 110 6.98 5.57 -0.52
N LEU A 111 7.85 5.33 -1.49
CA LEU A 111 8.78 4.21 -1.51
C LEU A 111 10.24 4.71 -1.47
N LEU A 112 11.11 3.88 -0.93
CA LEU A 112 12.55 3.95 -1.11
C LEU A 112 13.01 2.75 -1.93
N ASP A 113 13.90 2.99 -2.88
CA ASP A 113 14.64 1.92 -3.54
C ASP A 113 15.75 1.42 -2.60
N CYS A 114 15.75 0.12 -2.35
CA CYS A 114 16.75 -0.57 -1.52
C CYS A 114 17.75 -1.36 -2.37
N SER A 115 17.77 -1.15 -3.69
CA SER A 115 18.79 -1.69 -4.59
C SER A 115 20.13 -0.97 -4.34
N ASP A 116 21.19 -1.74 -4.03
CA ASP A 116 22.57 -1.24 -3.91
C ASP A 116 23.21 -0.92 -5.27
#